data_AF-A0A381WDR8-F1
#
_entry.id   AF-A0A381WDR8-F1
#
_cell.length_a   1.000
_cell.length_b   1.000
_cell.length_c   1.000
_cell.angle_alpha   90.00
_cell.angle_beta   90.00
_cell.angle_gamma   90.00
#
_symmetry.space_group_name_H-M   'P 1'
#
loop_
_entity.id
_entity.type
_entity.pdbx_description
1 polymer ?
#
loop_
_entity_poly.entity_id
_entity_poly.type
_entity_poly.pdbx_seq_one_letter_code
_entity_poly.pdbx_strand_id
1 'polypeptide(L)'
;MDINILTVFILAVFVGIEIITKVPPTLHTPLMSGSNAISGIAVVGAIISTRIDGEIGTWLGLAAVIFATINVVGGFMVTDRMLKMFKRD
;
A
#
# COMPACT_ATOMS: atom_id res chain seq x y z
N MET A 1 -22.18 -0.68 9.44
CA MET A 1 -20.78 -0.32 9.74
C MET A 1 -20.63 -0.45 11.24
N ASP A 2 -19.92 -1.46 11.72
CA ASP A 2 -19.77 -1.65 13.16
C ASP A 2 -18.96 -0.50 13.77
N ILE A 3 -19.37 -0.02 14.94
CA ILE A 3 -18.68 1.06 15.67
C ILE A 3 -17.17 0.78 15.80
N ASN A 4 -16.79 -0.50 15.91
CA ASN A 4 -15.42 -0.97 15.99
C ASN A 4 -14.57 -0.60 14.76
N ILE A 5 -15.10 -0.74 13.53
CA ILE A 5 -14.35 -0.41 12.30
C ILE A 5 -14.14 1.10 12.22
N LEU A 6 -15.14 1.88 12.62
CA LEU A 6 -15.04 3.33 12.66
C LEU A 6 -13.99 3.79 13.69
N THR A 7 -13.99 3.17 14.88
CA THR A 7 -12.96 3.42 15.90
C THR A 7 -11.57 3.08 15.38
N VAL A 8 -11.38 1.92 14.75
CA VAL A 8 -10.09 1.51 14.16
C VAL A 8 -9.66 2.50 13.08
N PHE A 9 -10.57 2.92 12.20
CA PHE A 9 -10.28 3.87 11.14
C PHE A 9 -9.79 5.22 11.70
N ILE A 10 -10.52 5.79 12.66
CA ILE A 10 -10.16 7.07 13.27
C ILE A 10 -8.80 6.98 13.99
N LEU A 11 -8.59 5.93 14.80
CA LEU A 11 -7.33 5.75 15.51
C LEU A 11 -6.15 5.51 14.55
N ALA A 12 -6.35 4.77 13.45
CA ALA A 12 -5.32 4.56 12.44
C ALA A 12 -4.88 5.86 11.76
N VAL A 13 -5.81 6.80 11.51
CA VAL A 13 -5.49 8.13 10.98
C VAL A 13 -4.60 8.91 11.96
N PHE A 14 -4.96 8.94 13.25
CA PHE A 14 -4.13 9.61 14.27
C PHE A 14 -2.73 8.99 14.36
N VAL A 15 -2.63 7.66 14.37
CA VAL A 15 -1.35 6.94 14.38
C VAL A 15 -0.52 7.27 13.14
N GLY A 16 -1.13 7.33 11.95
CA GLY A 16 -0.45 7.70 10.71
C GLY A 16 0.20 9.08 10.77
N ILE A 17 -0.54 10.09 11.27
CA ILE A 17 -0.04 11.45 11.43
C ILE A 17 1.13 11.48 12.41
N GLU A 18 0.98 10.86 13.58
CA GLU A 18 1.98 10.87 14.66
C GLU A 18 3.29 10.15 14.28
N ILE A 19 3.22 9.16 13.40
CA ILE A 19 4.41 8.46 12.89
C ILE A 19 5.12 9.34 11.84
N ILE A 20 4.39 9.90 10.87
CA ILE A 20 4.98 10.66 9.77
C ILE A 20 5.69 11.93 10.27
N THR A 21 5.13 12.61 11.27
CA THR A 21 5.73 13.84 11.86
C THR A 21 7.10 13.59 12.49
N LYS A 22 7.46 12.34 12.82
CA LYS A 22 8.73 11.97 13.44
C LYS A 22 9.77 11.45 12.45
N VAL A 23 9.45 11.40 11.15
CA VAL A 23 10.40 10.96 10.12
C VAL A 23 11.37 12.11 9.79
N PRO A 24 12.70 11.89 9.79
CA PRO A 24 13.65 12.93 9.42
C PRO A 24 13.51 13.31 7.94
N PRO A 25 13.76 14.58 7.55
CA PRO A 25 13.62 15.07 6.17
C PRO A 25 14.34 14.23 5.11
N THR A 26 15.49 13.66 5.47
CA THR A 26 16.30 12.80 4.58
C THR A 26 15.57 11.54 4.13
N LEU A 27 14.56 11.07 4.88
CA LEU A 27 13.80 9.87 4.58
C LEU A 27 12.45 10.16 3.90
N HIS A 28 12.11 11.41 3.58
CA HIS A 28 10.80 11.72 2.97
C HIS A 28 10.60 11.04 1.60
N THR A 29 11.64 10.97 0.77
CA THR A 29 11.55 10.29 -0.53
C THR A 29 11.43 8.76 -0.39
N PRO A 30 12.26 8.07 0.42
CA PRO A 30 12.01 6.67 0.77
C PRO A 30 10.64 6.42 1.40
N LEU A 31 10.17 7.33 2.27
CA LEU A 31 8.86 7.25 2.91
C LEU A 31 7.73 7.33 1.89
N MET A 32 7.82 8.25 0.91
CA MET A 32 6.86 8.37 -0.18
C MET A 32 6.81 7.10 -1.04
N SER A 33 7.98 6.53 -1.37
CA SER A 33 8.05 5.24 -2.07
C SER A 33 7.45 4.10 -1.23
N GLY A 34 7.76 4.06 0.06
CA GLY A 34 7.27 3.04 0.98
C GLY A 34 5.76 3.09 1.19
N SER A 35 5.17 4.28 1.35
CA SER A 35 3.71 4.44 1.48
C SER A 35 2.98 4.07 0.19
N ASN A 36 3.58 4.33 -0.98
CA ASN A 36 3.07 3.82 -2.26
C ASN A 36 3.12 2.29 -2.32
N ALA A 37 4.20 1.65 -1.86
CA ALA A 37 4.27 0.18 -1.78
C ALA A 37 3.19 -0.43 -0.86
N ILE A 38 2.91 0.21 0.28
CA ILE A 38 1.86 -0.21 1.22
C ILE A 38 0.45 -0.09 0.60
N SER A 39 0.23 0.91 -0.26
CA SER A 39 -1.04 1.05 -1.01
C SER A 39 -1.35 -0.16 -1.90
N GLY A 40 -0.34 -0.97 -2.23
CA GLY A 40 -0.45 -2.26 -2.89
C GLY A 40 -1.35 -3.28 -2.17
N ILE A 41 -1.77 -3.03 -0.92
CA ILE A 41 -2.83 -3.78 -0.22
C ILE A 41 -4.15 -3.87 -1.03
N ALA A 42 -4.35 -2.98 -2.00
CA ALA A 42 -5.41 -3.06 -3.00
C ALA A 42 -5.48 -4.44 -3.70
N VAL A 43 -4.38 -5.22 -3.71
CA VAL A 43 -4.37 -6.60 -4.21
C VAL A 43 -5.41 -7.50 -3.53
N VAL A 44 -5.73 -7.27 -2.25
CA VAL A 44 -6.77 -8.02 -1.53
C VAL A 44 -8.14 -7.77 -2.18
N GLY A 45 -8.46 -6.51 -2.46
CA GLY A 45 -9.69 -6.14 -3.16
C GLY A 45 -9.72 -6.68 -4.59
N ALA A 46 -8.58 -6.64 -5.29
CA ALA A 46 -8.46 -7.16 -6.65
C ALA A 46 -8.68 -8.67 -6.73
N ILE A 47 -8.18 -9.45 -5.76
CA ILE A 47 -8.42 -10.89 -5.72
C ILE A 47 -9.91 -11.17 -5.50
N ILE A 48 -10.56 -10.44 -4.59
CA ILE A 48 -11.99 -10.59 -4.31
C ILE A 48 -12.83 -10.24 -5.56
N SER A 49 -12.44 -9.21 -6.31
CA SER A 49 -13.20 -8.77 -7.49
C SER A 49 -13.17 -9.75 -8.65
N THR A 50 -12.21 -10.68 -8.71
CA THR A 50 -12.19 -11.76 -9.74
C THR A 50 -13.42 -12.67 -9.72
N ARG A 51 -14.15 -12.71 -8.59
CA ARG A 51 -15.32 -13.58 -8.39
C ARG A 51 -16.66 -12.86 -8.57
N ILE A 52 -16.64 -11.57 -8.89
CA ILE A 52 -17.82 -10.70 -8.93
C ILE A 52 -18.24 -10.50 -10.40
N ASP A 53 -19.55 -10.41 -10.67
CA ASP A 53 -20.15 -9.98 -11.96
C ASP A 53 -19.80 -10.78 -13.23
N GLY A 54 -19.58 -12.10 -13.12
CA GLY A 54 -19.47 -12.98 -14.27
C GLY A 54 -18.20 -12.77 -15.11
N GLU A 55 -18.27 -12.98 -16.43
CA GLU A 55 -17.09 -13.04 -17.31
C GLU A 55 -16.32 -11.71 -17.38
N ILE A 56 -17.03 -10.58 -17.47
CA ILE A 56 -16.42 -9.23 -17.53
C ILE A 56 -15.74 -8.89 -16.20
N GLY A 57 -16.41 -9.15 -15.07
CA GLY A 57 -15.83 -8.90 -13.75
C GLY A 57 -14.61 -9.77 -13.46
N THR A 58 -14.58 -11.00 -14.00
CA THR A 58 -13.40 -11.88 -13.93
C THR A 58 -12.20 -11.26 -14.65
N TRP A 59 -12.38 -10.75 -15.88
CA TRP A 59 -11.31 -10.11 -16.65
C TRP A 59 -10.82 -8.79 -16.02
N LEU A 60 -11.74 -7.96 -15.50
CA LEU A 60 -11.39 -6.74 -14.80
C LEU A 60 -10.67 -7.03 -13.47
N GLY A 61 -11.12 -8.05 -12.74
CA GLY A 61 -10.44 -8.53 -11.54
C GLY A 61 -9.04 -9.04 -11.84
N LEU A 62 -8.86 -9.80 -12.92
CA LEU A 62 -7.55 -10.26 -13.35
C LEU A 62 -6.61 -9.09 -13.67
N ALA A 63 -7.10 -8.09 -14.43
CA ALA A 63 -6.33 -6.88 -14.70
C ALA A 63 -5.97 -6.12 -13.41
N ALA A 64 -6.92 -5.99 -12.48
CA ALA A 64 -6.69 -5.36 -11.19
C ALA A 64 -5.62 -6.09 -10.37
N VAL A 65 -5.62 -7.43 -10.37
CA VAL A 65 -4.59 -8.23 -9.68
C VAL A 65 -3.21 -7.98 -10.28
N ILE A 66 -3.10 -7.92 -11.62
CA ILE A 66 -1.83 -7.63 -12.30
C ILE A 66 -1.31 -6.25 -11.88
N PHE A 67 -2.14 -5.20 -11.98
CA PHE A 67 -1.73 -3.85 -11.61
C PHE A 67 -1.38 -3.70 -10.13
N ALA A 68 -2.18 -4.31 -9.24
CA ALA A 68 -1.90 -4.29 -7.81
C ALA A 68 -0.60 -5.03 -7.47
N THR A 69 -0.33 -6.15 -8.16
CA THR A 69 0.92 -6.91 -8.01
C THR A 69 2.13 -6.09 -8.47
N ILE A 70 2.02 -5.40 -9.60
CA ILE A 70 3.08 -4.49 -10.08
C ILE A 70 3.33 -3.37 -9.07
N ASN A 71 2.28 -2.77 -8.51
CA ASN A 71 2.40 -1.72 -7.50
C ASN A 71 3.13 -2.20 -6.24
N VAL A 72 2.70 -3.33 -5.65
CA VAL A 72 3.30 -3.85 -4.41
C VAL A 72 4.75 -4.30 -4.62
N VAL A 73 5.01 -5.09 -5.67
CA VAL A 73 6.35 -5.63 -5.94
C VAL A 73 7.31 -4.51 -6.37
N GLY A 74 6.89 -3.66 -7.32
CA GLY A 74 7.69 -2.52 -7.78
C GLY A 74 7.96 -1.52 -6.65
N GLY A 75 6.95 -1.20 -5.86
CA GLY A 75 7.05 -0.29 -4.72
C GLY A 75 8.07 -0.76 -3.69
N PHE A 76 8.01 -2.03 -3.27
CA PHE A 76 8.97 -2.57 -2.30
C PHE A 76 10.39 -2.67 -2.88
N MET A 77 10.54 -3.06 -4.16
CA MET A 77 11.86 -3.08 -4.82
C MET A 77 12.53 -1.71 -4.88
N VAL A 78 11.77 -0.66 -5.23
CA VAL A 78 12.30 0.70 -5.31
C VAL A 78 12.62 1.23 -3.91
N THR A 79 11.74 0.98 -2.93
CA THR A 79 11.95 1.40 -1.54
C THR A 79 13.18 0.74 -0.93
N ASP A 80 13.41 -0.55 -1.17
CA ASP A 80 14.63 -1.25 -0.74
C ASP A 80 15.90 -0.64 -1.34
N ARG A 81 15.89 -0.31 -2.65
CA ARG A 81 17.02 0.38 -3.30
C ARG A 81 17.28 1.75 -2.70
N MET A 82 16.25 2.52 -2.38
CA MET A 82 16.39 3.83 -1.74
C MET A 82 16.95 3.70 -0.32
N LEU A 83 16.46 2.74 0.47
CA LEU A 83 16.92 2.54 1.85
C LEU A 83 18.36 1.99 1.92
N LYS A 84 18.80 1.23 0.92
CA LYS A 84 20.20 0.79 0.79
C LYS A 84 21.19 1.96 0.72
N MET A 85 20.79 3.13 0.22
CA MET A 85 21.64 4.33 0.17
C MET A 85 21.97 4.89 1.56
N PHE A 86 21.23 4.48 2.60
CA PHE A 86 21.46 4.89 4.00
C PHE A 86 22.25 3.85 4.80
N LYS A 87 22.53 2.67 4.23
CA LYS A 87 23.45 1.72 4.84
C LYS A 87 24.86 2.30 4.71
N ARG A 88 25.46 2.62 5.84
CA ARG A 88 26.92 2.74 5.93
C ARG A 88 27.45 1.33 6.06
N ASP A 89 28.52 1.03 5.32
CA ASP A 89 29.30 -0.19 5.50
C ASP A 89 29.57 -0.47 6.99
#